data_AF-A0A7S1LLV3-F1
#
_entry.id   AF-A0A7S1LLV3-F1
#
_cell.length_a   1.000
_cell.length_b   1.000
_cell.length_c   1.000
_cell.angle_alpha   90.00
_cell.angle_beta   90.00
_cell.angle_gamma   90.00
#
_symmetry.space_group_name_H-M   'P 1'
#
loop_
_entity.id
_entity.type
_entity.pdbx_description
1 polymer ?
#
loop_
_entity_poly.entity_id
_entity_poly.type
_entity_poly.pdbx_seq_one_letter_code
_entity_poly.pdbx_strand_id
1 'polypeptide(L)'
;AKVASPCLKPLNSWIADFIERINFMVAWLLKGAPFSFMISCFFFPQGFMTAALQLHARKTKIPIDTLEFFSVVTTRADASCVKQEPESGVQIHGLYLMGAGWDVDVGKLRESHKDVLFELMPVIWLEPVDLADMKNRIKERNLYMCPIYKTSER
;
A
#
# COMPACT_ATOMS: atom_id res chain seq x y z
N ALA A 1 -18.23 18.71 13.26
CA ALA A 1 -17.01 18.38 12.50
C ALA A 1 -17.06 16.91 12.09
N LYS A 2 -16.77 16.54 10.83
CA LYS A 2 -16.58 15.13 10.44
C LYS A 2 -15.14 14.75 10.78
N VAL A 3 -14.95 14.02 11.88
CA VAL A 3 -13.62 13.75 12.47
C VAL A 3 -13.05 12.38 12.03
N ALA A 4 -13.85 11.53 11.38
CA ALA A 4 -13.48 10.19 10.96
C ALA A 4 -13.68 9.98 9.45
N SER A 5 -12.97 9.00 8.88
CA SER A 5 -13.16 8.63 7.47
C SER A 5 -14.58 8.06 7.28
N PRO A 6 -15.29 8.41 6.21
CA PRO A 6 -16.58 7.79 5.88
C PRO A 6 -16.43 6.28 5.82
N CYS A 7 -17.29 5.55 6.52
CA CYS A 7 -17.23 4.10 6.60
C CYS A 7 -18.65 3.54 6.62
N LEU A 8 -18.93 2.57 5.74
CA LEU A 8 -20.20 1.84 5.69
C LEU A 8 -20.21 0.59 6.59
N LYS A 9 -19.13 0.37 7.36
CA LYS A 9 -19.02 -0.79 8.25
C LYS A 9 -20.05 -0.69 9.38
N PRO A 10 -20.68 -1.81 9.79
CA PRO A 10 -21.44 -1.87 11.03
C PRO A 10 -20.60 -1.43 12.22
N LEU A 11 -21.24 -0.91 13.28
CA LEU A 11 -20.55 -0.34 14.44
C LEU A 11 -19.48 -1.28 15.03
N ASN A 12 -19.79 -2.57 15.19
CA ASN A 12 -18.86 -3.55 15.74
C ASN A 12 -17.59 -3.69 14.87
N SER A 13 -17.75 -3.80 13.55
CA SER A 13 -16.63 -3.86 12.61
C SER A 13 -15.85 -2.55 12.57
N TRP A 14 -16.52 -1.41 12.68
CA TRP A 14 -15.87 -0.11 12.77
C TRP A 14 -15.02 0.04 14.04
N ILE A 15 -15.53 -0.41 15.20
CA ILE A 15 -14.78 -0.39 16.46
C ILE A 15 -13.54 -1.30 16.37
N ALA A 16 -13.68 -2.49 15.79
CA ALA A 16 -12.55 -3.41 15.60
C ALA A 16 -11.44 -2.78 14.75
N ASP A 17 -11.79 -2.21 13.59
CA ASP A 17 -10.88 -1.45 12.73
C ASP A 17 -10.22 -0.28 13.49
N PHE A 18 -10.98 0.44 14.31
CA PHE A 18 -10.48 1.59 15.06
C PHE A 18 -9.44 1.16 16.11
N ILE A 19 -9.70 0.08 16.85
CA ILE A 19 -8.76 -0.49 17.82
C ILE A 19 -7.49 -0.97 17.12
N GLU A 20 -7.62 -1.63 15.96
CA GLU A 20 -6.48 -2.09 15.17
C GLU A 20 -5.58 -0.93 14.73
N ARG A 21 -6.17 0.18 14.27
CA ARG A 21 -5.43 1.40 13.91
C ARG A 21 -4.67 1.99 15.09
N ILE A 22 -5.30 2.06 16.26
CA ILE A 22 -4.65 2.53 17.49
C ILE A 22 -3.47 1.62 17.83
N ASN A 23 -3.68 0.31 17.82
CA ASN A 23 -2.64 -0.66 18.14
C ASN A 23 -1.44 -0.57 17.19
N PHE A 24 -1.70 -0.38 15.89
CA PHE A 24 -0.65 -0.17 14.90
C PHE A 24 0.16 1.10 15.19
N MET A 25 -0.51 2.23 15.44
CA MET A 25 0.16 3.50 15.75
C MET A 25 0.94 3.45 17.06
N VAL A 26 0.39 2.83 18.10
CA VAL A 26 1.07 2.64 19.39
C VAL A 26 2.28 1.73 19.24
N ALA A 27 2.16 0.64 18.49
CA ALA A 27 3.30 -0.25 18.22
C ALA A 27 4.42 0.49 17.46
N TRP A 28 4.06 1.30 16.46
CA TRP A 28 5.04 2.12 15.74
C TRP A 28 5.72 3.12 16.68
N LEU A 29 4.95 3.82 17.51
CA LEU A 29 5.49 4.79 18.48
C LEU A 29 6.49 4.14 19.46
N LEU A 30 6.16 2.95 19.99
CA LEU A 30 6.93 2.29 21.04
C LEU A 30 8.11 1.46 20.51
N LYS A 31 7.97 0.83 19.35
CA LYS A 31 8.93 -0.14 18.81
C LYS A 31 9.71 0.37 17.60
N GLY A 32 9.35 1.55 17.08
CA GLY A 32 9.92 2.09 15.84
C GLY A 32 9.14 1.66 14.60
N ALA A 33 9.62 2.09 13.43
CA ALA A 33 8.95 1.87 12.16
C ALA A 33 8.80 0.37 11.84
N PRO A 34 7.60 -0.09 11.44
CA PRO A 34 7.44 -1.47 11.00
C PRO A 34 8.09 -1.68 9.62
N PHE A 35 8.47 -2.92 9.30
CA PHE A 35 8.98 -3.25 7.97
C PHE A 35 7.91 -3.15 6.87
N SER A 36 6.63 -3.21 7.23
CA SER A 36 5.51 -2.94 6.32
C SER A 36 4.44 -2.11 7.01
N PHE A 37 3.97 -1.08 6.33
CA PHE A 37 2.98 -0.14 6.85
C PHE A 37 1.56 -0.55 6.45
N MET A 38 0.65 -0.62 7.43
CA MET A 38 -0.77 -0.83 7.14
C MET A 38 -1.33 0.45 6.52
N ILE A 39 -1.43 0.51 5.18
CA ILE A 39 -1.76 1.77 4.49
C ILE A 39 -3.15 2.28 4.83
N SER A 40 -4.07 1.33 5.10
CA SER A 40 -5.43 1.63 5.54
C SER A 40 -5.45 2.35 6.89
N CYS A 41 -4.39 2.23 7.70
CA CYS A 41 -4.30 2.85 9.03
C CYS A 41 -4.28 4.38 8.96
N PHE A 42 -3.73 4.95 7.89
CA PHE A 42 -3.58 6.39 7.73
C PHE A 42 -4.92 7.05 7.37
N PHE A 43 -5.24 8.13 8.06
CA PHE A 43 -6.38 8.97 7.67
C PHE A 43 -6.12 9.66 6.32
N PHE A 44 -4.87 10.04 6.05
CA PHE A 44 -4.42 10.66 4.80
C PHE A 44 -3.17 9.94 4.24
N PRO A 45 -3.36 8.83 3.50
CA PRO A 45 -2.26 8.03 2.96
C PRO A 45 -1.33 8.82 2.02
N GLN A 46 -1.84 9.80 1.26
CA GLN A 46 -1.00 10.66 0.42
C GLN A 46 0.09 11.37 1.23
N GLY A 47 -0.21 11.87 2.42
CA GLY A 47 0.80 12.54 3.27
C GLY A 47 1.94 11.60 3.65
N PHE A 48 1.63 10.33 3.96
CA PHE A 48 2.63 9.30 4.21
C PHE A 48 3.48 9.02 2.96
N MET A 49 2.83 8.84 1.80
CA MET A 49 3.51 8.59 0.52
C MET A 49 4.44 9.75 0.15
N THR A 50 3.97 11.00 0.24
CA THR A 50 4.80 12.19 -0.01
C THR A 50 5.98 12.26 0.97
N ALA A 51 5.77 11.97 2.26
CA ALA A 51 6.86 11.94 3.23
C ALA A 51 7.92 10.87 2.90
N ALA A 52 7.50 9.69 2.43
CA ALA A 52 8.40 8.64 1.97
C ALA A 52 9.21 9.06 0.72
N LEU A 53 8.57 9.75 -0.25
CA LEU A 53 9.29 10.34 -1.39
C LEU A 53 10.27 11.42 -0.96
N GLN A 54 9.89 12.30 -0.03
CA GLN A 54 10.78 13.33 0.52
C GLN A 54 12.00 12.72 1.21
N LEU A 55 11.82 11.63 1.96
CA LEU A 55 12.92 10.92 2.61
C LEU A 55 13.88 10.34 1.57
N HIS A 56 13.35 9.71 0.52
CA HIS A 56 14.16 9.19 -0.58
C HIS A 56 14.90 10.31 -1.31
N ALA A 57 14.19 11.37 -1.73
CA ALA A 57 14.75 12.55 -2.41
C ALA A 57 15.91 13.17 -1.64
N ARG A 58 15.78 13.32 -0.32
CA ARG A 58 16.85 13.85 0.55
C ARG A 58 18.06 12.91 0.60
N LYS A 59 17.84 11.60 0.66
CA LYS A 59 18.90 10.57 0.70
C LYS A 59 19.68 10.51 -0.61
N THR A 60 18.98 10.56 -1.75
CA THR A 60 19.58 10.40 -3.10
C THR A 60 19.95 11.73 -3.76
N LYS A 61 19.53 12.87 -3.19
CA LYS A 61 19.67 14.22 -3.76
C LYS A 61 18.99 14.39 -5.11
N ILE A 62 17.95 13.59 -5.38
CA ILE A 62 17.09 13.72 -6.55
C ILE A 62 15.94 14.67 -6.21
N PRO A 63 15.56 15.61 -7.10
CA PRO A 63 14.40 16.47 -6.86
C PRO A 63 13.12 15.65 -6.69
N ILE A 64 12.31 15.97 -5.68
CA ILE A 64 11.05 15.24 -5.44
C ILE A 64 10.09 15.31 -6.64
N ASP A 65 10.10 16.41 -7.38
CA ASP A 65 9.20 16.62 -8.53
C ASP A 65 9.50 15.69 -9.71
N THR A 66 10.65 15.00 -9.72
CA THR A 66 10.99 13.99 -10.74
C THR A 66 10.66 12.56 -10.31
N LEU A 67 10.24 12.37 -9.06
CA LEU A 67 10.02 11.05 -8.47
C LEU A 67 8.53 10.69 -8.42
N GLU A 68 8.26 9.41 -8.62
CA GLU A 68 6.94 8.80 -8.44
C GLU A 68 7.09 7.38 -7.88
N PHE A 69 6.04 6.81 -7.32
CA PHE A 69 6.07 5.42 -6.89
C PHE A 69 5.77 4.44 -8.02
N PHE A 70 6.68 3.50 -8.24
CA PHE A 70 6.42 2.26 -8.96
C PHE A 70 5.99 1.18 -7.95
N SER A 71 4.83 0.56 -8.19
CA SER A 71 4.28 -0.47 -7.31
C SER A 71 4.74 -1.86 -7.74
N VAL A 72 5.41 -2.57 -6.84
CA VAL A 72 5.86 -3.96 -7.05
C VAL A 72 5.10 -4.86 -6.08
N VAL A 73 4.22 -5.72 -6.59
CA VAL A 73 3.56 -6.74 -5.77
C VAL A 73 4.59 -7.80 -5.41
N THR A 74 4.81 -8.02 -4.11
CA THR A 74 5.83 -8.95 -3.63
C THR A 74 5.26 -10.36 -3.46
N THR A 75 6.13 -11.35 -3.27
CA THR A 75 5.74 -12.73 -2.96
C THR A 75 5.32 -12.92 -1.49
N ARG A 76 5.26 -11.84 -0.69
CA ARG A 76 4.95 -11.89 0.74
C ARG A 76 3.45 -11.71 0.94
N ALA A 77 2.78 -12.76 1.40
CA ALA A 77 1.33 -12.77 1.57
C ALA A 77 0.84 -11.72 2.59
N ASP A 78 1.58 -11.53 3.69
CA ASP A 78 1.22 -10.60 4.76
C ASP A 78 2.44 -9.91 5.39
N ALA A 79 2.16 -9.00 6.34
CA ALA A 79 3.18 -8.20 7.02
C ALA A 79 4.15 -9.04 7.88
N SER A 80 3.73 -10.20 8.41
CA SER A 80 4.58 -11.08 9.22
C SER A 80 5.67 -11.77 8.39
N CYS A 81 5.44 -11.91 7.07
CA CYS A 81 6.43 -12.44 6.13
C CYS A 81 7.53 -11.42 5.79
N VAL A 82 7.41 -10.16 6.22
CA VAL A 82 8.38 -9.09 5.96
C VAL A 82 9.38 -9.02 7.10
N LYS A 83 10.65 -9.36 6.81
CA LYS A 83 11.72 -9.47 7.82
C LYS A 83 12.82 -8.40 7.72
N GLN A 84 12.75 -7.56 6.68
CA GLN A 84 13.77 -6.56 6.40
C GLN A 84 13.14 -5.36 5.73
N GLU A 85 13.78 -4.21 5.89
CA GLU A 85 13.44 -2.99 5.16
C GLU A 85 13.75 -3.16 3.65
N PRO A 86 13.00 -2.49 2.77
CA PRO A 86 13.36 -2.43 1.36
C PRO A 86 14.62 -1.57 1.16
N GLU A 87 15.37 -1.83 0.09
CA GLU A 87 16.57 -1.05 -0.25
C GLU A 87 16.25 0.44 -0.47
N SER A 88 15.10 0.71 -1.07
CA SER A 88 14.56 2.03 -1.35
C SER A 88 13.04 2.02 -1.14
N GLY A 89 12.47 3.16 -0.72
CA GLY A 89 11.02 3.28 -0.59
C GLY A 89 10.45 2.64 0.66
N VAL A 90 9.21 2.18 0.56
CA VAL A 90 8.44 1.64 1.68
C VAL A 90 7.61 0.44 1.25
N GLN A 91 7.35 -0.49 2.17
CA GLN A 91 6.44 -1.60 1.91
C GLN A 91 5.11 -1.32 2.61
N ILE A 92 4.01 -1.66 1.94
CA ILE A 92 2.66 -1.44 2.45
C ILE A 92 1.81 -2.72 2.37
N HIS A 93 0.82 -2.82 3.24
CA HIS A 93 -0.17 -3.91 3.24
C HIS A 93 -1.56 -3.39 3.63
N GLY A 94 -2.56 -4.27 3.51
CA GLY A 94 -3.96 -3.97 3.81
C GLY A 94 -4.75 -3.40 2.64
N LEU A 95 -4.27 -3.62 1.41
CA LEU A 95 -5.01 -3.31 0.18
C LEU A 95 -5.84 -4.53 -0.25
N TYR A 96 -6.98 -4.28 -0.88
CA TYR A 96 -7.87 -5.32 -1.39
C TYR A 96 -8.08 -5.12 -2.89
N LEU A 97 -8.08 -6.21 -3.65
CA LEU A 97 -8.58 -6.23 -5.02
C LEU A 97 -10.08 -6.51 -5.00
N MET A 98 -10.82 -5.83 -5.87
CA MET A 98 -12.25 -6.06 -6.07
C MET A 98 -12.48 -6.75 -7.40
N GLY A 99 -13.20 -7.88 -7.39
CA GLY A 99 -13.53 -8.64 -8.60
C GLY A 99 -12.35 -9.35 -9.28
N ALA A 100 -11.21 -9.45 -8.60
CA ALA A 100 -10.06 -10.21 -9.03
C ALA A 100 -9.27 -10.69 -7.81
N GLY A 101 -8.51 -11.77 -7.98
CA GLY A 101 -7.50 -12.23 -7.05
C GLY A 101 -6.09 -11.93 -7.57
N TRP A 102 -5.11 -12.07 -6.69
CA TRP A 102 -3.70 -12.07 -7.09
C TRP A 102 -3.12 -13.48 -6.90
N ASP A 103 -2.44 -13.98 -7.93
CA ASP A 103 -1.64 -15.20 -7.85
C ASP A 103 -0.21 -14.83 -7.44
N VAL A 104 0.18 -15.22 -6.22
CA VAL A 104 1.48 -14.87 -5.63
C VAL A 104 2.63 -15.61 -6.32
N ASP A 105 2.38 -16.86 -6.73
CA ASP A 105 3.40 -17.72 -7.34
C ASP A 105 3.66 -17.32 -8.79
N VAL A 106 2.60 -16.98 -9.52
CA VAL A 106 2.69 -16.56 -10.92
C VAL A 106 2.97 -15.05 -11.05
N GLY A 107 2.63 -14.25 -10.04
CA GLY A 107 2.80 -12.80 -10.06
C GLY A 107 1.84 -12.10 -11.04
N LYS A 108 0.61 -12.61 -11.16
CA LYS A 108 -0.41 -12.10 -12.10
C LYS A 108 -1.78 -12.02 -11.45
N LEU A 109 -2.65 -11.20 -12.03
CA LEU A 109 -4.08 -11.22 -11.71
C LEU A 109 -4.69 -12.56 -12.11
N ARG A 110 -5.59 -13.05 -11.26
CA ARG A 110 -6.43 -14.22 -11.49
C ARG A 110 -7.89 -13.86 -11.24
N GLU A 111 -8.79 -14.68 -11.74
CA GLU A 111 -10.20 -14.61 -11.36
C GLU A 111 -10.33 -14.77 -9.84
N SER A 112 -11.25 -14.01 -9.25
CA SER A 112 -11.53 -14.16 -7.83
C SER A 112 -12.21 -15.50 -7.56
N HIS A 113 -12.09 -15.97 -6.31
CA HIS A 113 -12.85 -17.15 -5.91
C HIS A 113 -14.36 -16.89 -5.99
N LYS A 114 -15.13 -17.94 -6.27
CA LYS A 114 -16.59 -17.88 -6.30
C LYS A 114 -17.12 -17.30 -4.98
N ASP A 115 -18.03 -16.33 -5.10
CA ASP A 115 -18.67 -15.61 -3.98
C ASP A 115 -17.70 -14.78 -3.12
N VAL A 116 -16.48 -14.49 -3.61
CA VAL A 116 -15.51 -13.59 -2.97
C VAL A 116 -15.40 -12.31 -3.79
N LEU A 117 -15.92 -11.21 -3.23
CA LEU A 117 -15.90 -9.89 -3.87
C LEU A 117 -14.57 -9.15 -3.69
N PHE A 118 -13.94 -9.32 -2.52
CA PHE A 118 -12.70 -8.66 -2.16
C PHE A 118 -11.64 -9.69 -1.74
N GLU A 119 -10.48 -9.65 -2.38
CA GLU A 119 -9.32 -10.46 -1.99
C GLU A 119 -8.20 -9.57 -1.47
N LEU A 120 -7.54 -10.00 -0.40
CA LEU A 120 -6.42 -9.27 0.17
C LEU A 120 -5.21 -9.34 -0.77
N MET A 121 -4.60 -8.19 -1.05
CA MET A 121 -3.37 -8.12 -1.81
C MET A 121 -2.16 -8.54 -0.97
N PRO A 122 -1.16 -9.20 -1.58
CA PRO A 122 0.16 -9.35 -0.96
C PRO A 122 0.76 -7.99 -0.60
N VAL A 123 1.82 -8.02 0.19
CA VAL A 123 2.60 -6.81 0.50
C VAL A 123 3.07 -6.18 -0.81
N ILE A 124 2.80 -4.89 -0.97
CA ILE A 124 3.24 -4.10 -2.12
C ILE A 124 4.43 -3.26 -1.69
N TRP A 125 5.50 -3.33 -2.47
CA TRP A 125 6.64 -2.44 -2.36
C TRP A 125 6.39 -1.21 -3.22
N LEU A 126 6.41 -0.04 -2.59
CA LEU A 126 6.38 1.25 -3.26
C LEU A 126 7.83 1.72 -3.45
N GLU A 127 8.34 1.52 -4.66
CA GLU A 127 9.70 1.90 -5.06
C GLU A 127 9.68 3.33 -5.66
N PRO A 128 10.38 4.31 -5.06
CA PRO A 128 10.62 5.61 -5.67
C PRO A 128 11.46 5.43 -6.93
N VAL A 129 10.95 5.90 -8.07
CA VAL A 129 11.65 5.89 -9.35
C VAL A 129 11.49 7.25 -10.04
N ASP A 130 12.41 7.57 -10.95
CA ASP A 130 12.22 8.73 -11.82
C ASP A 130 11.04 8.53 -12.77
N LEU A 131 10.30 9.60 -13.05
CA LEU A 131 9.14 9.59 -13.95
C LEU A 131 9.46 9.04 -15.35
N ALA A 132 10.68 9.28 -15.84
CA ALA A 132 11.13 8.74 -17.12
C ALA A 132 11.31 7.21 -17.07
N ASP A 133 11.93 6.69 -16.00
CA ASP A 133 12.11 5.26 -15.78
C ASP A 133 10.75 4.57 -15.58
N MET A 134 9.85 5.15 -14.79
CA MET A 134 8.49 4.65 -14.62
C MET A 134 7.76 4.47 -15.96
N LYS A 135 7.78 5.49 -16.82
CA LYS A 135 7.15 5.44 -18.15
C LYS A 135 7.76 4.36 -19.04
N ASN A 136 9.08 4.19 -19.00
CA ASN A 136 9.77 3.15 -19.75
C ASN A 136 9.34 1.76 -19.27
N ARG A 137 9.36 1.50 -17.95
CA ARG A 137 8.92 0.23 -17.35
C ARG A 137 7.48 -0.12 -17.71
N ILE A 138 6.56 0.85 -17.66
CA ILE A 138 5.15 0.65 -18.05
C ILE A 138 5.05 0.23 -19.52
N LYS A 139 5.79 0.90 -20.41
CA LYS A 139 5.75 0.62 -21.86
C LYS A 139 6.40 -0.71 -22.21
N GLU A 140 7.58 -1.00 -21.67
CA GLU A 140 8.34 -2.22 -21.95
C GLU A 140 7.62 -3.48 -21.49
N ARG A 141 6.99 -3.42 -20.30
CA ARG A 141 6.30 -4.56 -19.70
C ARG A 141 4.80 -4.58 -19.98
N ASN A 142 4.30 -3.63 -20.77
CA ASN A 142 2.87 -3.47 -21.09
C ASN A 142 1.98 -3.52 -19.82
N LEU A 143 2.31 -2.71 -18.83
CA LEU A 143 1.67 -2.75 -17.51
C LEU A 143 0.34 -1.99 -17.50
N TYR A 144 -0.62 -2.54 -16.77
CA TYR A 144 -1.89 -1.88 -16.51
C TYR A 144 -1.77 -0.92 -15.32
N MET A 145 -2.24 0.32 -15.51
CA MET A 145 -2.33 1.31 -14.44
C MET A 145 -3.58 1.06 -13.60
N CYS A 146 -3.43 0.25 -12.55
CA CYS A 146 -4.53 -0.09 -11.66
C CYS A 146 -4.90 1.09 -10.73
N PRO A 147 -6.17 1.55 -10.72
CA PRO A 147 -6.59 2.60 -9.82
C PRO A 147 -6.68 2.10 -8.37
N ILE A 148 -6.38 2.98 -7.42
CA ILE A 148 -6.50 2.71 -5.98
C ILE A 148 -7.54 3.66 -5.39
N TYR A 149 -8.44 3.10 -4.58
CA TYR A 149 -9.53 3.84 -3.94
C TYR A 149 -9.41 3.79 -2.42
N LYS A 150 -9.86 4.84 -1.73
CA LYS A 150 -9.83 4.90 -0.26
C LYS A 150 -11.01 4.16 0.36
N THR A 151 -12.17 4.20 -0.31
CA THR A 151 -13.39 3.54 0.16
C THR A 151 -14.06 2.79 -0.97
N SER A 152 -14.97 1.87 -0.63
CA SER A 152 -15.78 1.14 -1.60
C SER A 152 -16.73 2.05 -2.41
N GLU A 153 -17.00 3.27 -1.93
CA GLU A 153 -17.82 4.28 -2.63
C GLU A 153 -16.99 5.20 -3.56
N ARG A 154 -15.68 4.93 -3.71
CA ARG A 154 -14.62 5.70 -4.40
C ARG A 154 -13.79 6.56 -3.45
#